data_AF-A0A9D6J8U4-F1
#
_entry.id   AF-A0A9D6J8U4-F1
#
_cell.length_a   1.000
_cell.length_b   1.000
_cell.length_c   1.000
_cell.angle_alpha   90.00
_cell.angle_beta   90.00
_cell.angle_gamma   90.00
#
_symmetry.space_group_name_H-M   'P 1'
#
loop_
_entity.id
_entity.type
_entity.pdbx_description
1 polymer ?
#
loop_
_entity_poly.entity_id
_entity_poly.type
_entity_poly.pdbx_seq_one_letter_code
_entity_poly.pdbx_strand_id
1 'polypeptide(L)' 'MSVAIRLKKLGTKNRPAYRIVAVDKRKSRDGSTLMNLGHYNPLSASESVVLDEERILGFLKNGA' A
#
# COMPACT_ATOMS: atom_id res chain seq x y z
N MET A 1 -5.07 -10.29 -15.55
CA MET A 1 -4.19 -9.83 -14.46
C MET A 1 -4.96 -8.75 -13.72
N SER A 2 -5.33 -8.95 -12.47
CA SER A 2 -6.12 -7.96 -11.70
C SER A 2 -5.20 -7.38 -10.65
N VAL A 3 -4.82 -6.12 -10.85
CA VAL A 3 -4.05 -5.35 -9.89
C VAL A 3 -5.01 -4.87 -8.82
N ALA A 4 -4.58 -4.90 -7.57
CA ALA A 4 -5.30 -4.34 -6.45
C ALA A 4 -4.34 -3.46 -5.64
N ILE A 5 -4.84 -2.32 -5.17
CA ILE A 5 -4.14 -1.51 -4.18
C ILE A 5 -4.45 -2.09 -2.79
N ARG A 6 -3.41 -2.49 -2.05
CA ARG A 6 -3.57 -3.10 -0.72
C ARG A 6 -2.53 -2.63 0.29
N LEU A 7 -2.84 -2.85 1.57
CA LEU A 7 -1.93 -2.59 2.68
C LEU A 7 -1.02 -3.80 2.94
N LYS A 8 0.28 -3.59 2.79
CA LYS A 8 1.31 -4.53 3.25
C LYS A 8 1.70 -4.18 4.67
N LYS A 9 1.60 -5.14 5.60
CA LYS A 9 1.92 -4.90 7.01
C LYS A 9 3.44 -4.91 7.18
N LEU A 10 4.00 -3.81 7.65
CA LEU A 10 5.38 -3.72 8.12
C LEU A 10 5.34 -3.18 9.55
N GLY A 11 5.63 -4.00 10.54
CA GLY A 11 5.62 -3.54 11.92
C GLY A 11 5.87 -4.66 12.90
N THR A 12 5.99 -4.29 14.17
CA THR A 12 6.20 -5.22 15.26
C THR A 12 4.89 -5.47 16.00
N LYS A 13 4.91 -6.41 16.95
CA LYS A 13 3.77 -6.64 17.85
C LYS A 13 3.41 -5.31 18.55
N ASN A 14 2.13 -4.96 18.53
CA ASN A 14 1.57 -3.71 19.09
C ASN A 14 2.05 -2.40 18.43
N ARG A 15 2.83 -2.47 17.34
CA ARG A 15 3.19 -1.29 16.52
C ARG A 15 3.02 -1.58 15.04
N PRO A 16 1.78 -1.57 14.53
CA PRO A 16 1.53 -1.78 13.11
C PRO A 16 1.95 -0.55 12.32
N ALA A 17 2.73 -0.75 11.26
CA ALA A 17 2.81 0.20 10.15
C ALA A 17 2.43 -0.52 8.85
N TYR A 18 2.05 0.24 7.85
CA TYR A 18 1.55 -0.27 6.59
C TYR A 18 2.23 0.43 5.43
N ARG A 19 2.49 -0.31 4.36
CA ARG A 19 2.82 0.25 3.05
C ARG A 19 1.63 0.09 2.13
N ILE A 20 1.34 1.12 1.35
CA ILE A 20 0.29 1.10 0.34
C ILE A 20 0.95 0.64 -0.95
N VAL A 21 0.56 -0.51 -1.47
CA VAL A 21 1.25 -1.16 -2.60
C VAL A 21 0.26 -1.60 -3.67
N ALA A 22 0.66 -1.46 -4.93
CA ALA A 22 -0.01 -2.09 -6.06
C ALA A 22 0.56 -3.49 -6.29
N VAL A 23 -0.31 -4.48 -6.44
CA VAL A 23 0.09 -5.87 -6.61
C VAL A 23 -1.00 -6.68 -7.31
N ASP A 24 -0.63 -7.80 -7.93
CA ASP A 24 -1.62 -8.76 -8.40
C ASP A 24 -2.38 -9.37 -7.21
N LYS A 25 -3.72 -9.39 -7.29
CA LYS A 25 -4.64 -9.92 -6.27
C LYS A 25 -4.28 -11.34 -5.79
N ARG A 26 -3.65 -12.16 -6.64
CA ARG A 26 -3.28 -13.55 -6.32
C ARG A 26 -2.05 -13.69 -5.42
N LYS A 27 -1.25 -12.63 -5.26
CA LYS A 27 0.01 -12.71 -4.50
C LYS A 27 -0.25 -12.71 -3.00
N SER A 28 0.61 -13.35 -2.21
CA SER A 28 0.59 -13.30 -0.75
C SER A 28 0.74 -11.86 -0.24
N ARG A 29 0.18 -11.54 0.93
CA ARG A 29 0.18 -10.17 1.51
C ARG A 29 1.56 -9.52 1.51
N ASP A 30 2.57 -10.25 1.97
CA ASP A 30 3.92 -9.74 2.16
C ASP A 30 4.88 -10.09 1.00
N GLY A 31 4.35 -10.64 -0.08
CA GLY A 31 5.11 -11.03 -1.27
C GLY A 31 5.62 -9.87 -2.12
N SER A 32 6.02 -10.21 -3.35
CA SER A 32 6.50 -9.27 -4.34
C SER A 32 5.39 -8.28 -4.74
N THR A 33 5.78 -7.01 -4.86
CA THR A 33 4.90 -5.88 -5.17
C THR A 33 5.33 -5.27 -6.50
N LEU A 34 4.37 -4.83 -7.32
CA LEU A 34 4.66 -4.14 -8.58
C LEU A 34 5.25 -2.75 -8.29
N MET A 35 4.58 -2.00 -7.40
CA MET A 35 4.97 -0.64 -7.07
C MET A 35 4.56 -0.26 -5.65
N ASN A 36 5.35 0.60 -5.01
CA ASN A 36 5.02 1.20 -3.73
C ASN A 36 4.39 2.58 -3.99
N LEU A 37 3.17 2.78 -3.46
CA LEU A 37 2.34 3.97 -3.68
C LEU A 37 2.33 4.90 -2.46
N GLY A 38 2.88 4.45 -1.34
CA GLY A 38 2.89 5.24 -0.12
C GLY A 38 3.05 4.43 1.15
N HIS A 39 2.85 5.09 2.28
CA HIS A 39 2.86 4.45 3.58
C HIS A 39 1.81 5.04 4.50
N TYR A 40 1.34 4.19 5.41
CA TYR A 40 0.35 4.50 6.41
C TYR A 40 0.83 4.03 7.78
N ASN A 41 0.95 4.95 8.72
CA ASN A 41 1.31 4.69 10.10
C ASN A 41 0.20 5.19 11.04
N PRO A 42 -0.67 4.31 11.56
CA PRO A 42 -1.78 4.69 12.44
C PRO A 42 -1.33 5.23 13.81
N LEU A 43 -0.07 5.05 14.19
CA LEU A 43 0.46 5.48 15.49
C LEU A 43 1.10 6.87 15.44
N SER A 44 1.25 7.47 14.25
CA SER A 44 1.81 8.81 14.10
C SER A 44 0.70 9.85 14.28
N ALA A 45 0.93 10.83 15.17
CA ALA A 45 -0.07 11.85 15.51
C ALA A 45 -0.20 12.98 14.47
N SER A 46 0.83 13.20 13.66
CA SER A 46 0.96 14.43 12.87
C SER A 46 0.76 14.21 11.36
N GLU A 47 1.32 13.12 10.80
CA GLU A 47 1.18 12.77 9.38
C GLU A 47 1.21 11.25 9.26
N SER A 48 0.03 10.64 9.38
CA SER A 48 -0.11 9.19 9.39
C SER A 48 -0.11 8.60 7.97
N VAL A 49 -0.39 9.38 6.93
CA VAL A 49 -0.53 8.87 5.55
C VAL A 49 0.30 9.71 4.59
N VAL A 50 1.18 9.06 3.84
CA VAL A 50 1.88 9.68 2.69
C VAL A 50 1.51 8.90 1.45
N LEU A 51 0.96 9.60 0.45
CA LEU A 51 0.47 9.05 -0.81
C LEU A 51 1.17 9.69 -1.99
N ASP A 52 1.52 8.87 -2.98
CA ASP A 52 1.92 9.33 -4.30
C ASP A 52 0.67 9.39 -5.19
N GLU A 53 0.01 10.56 -5.20
CA GLU A 53 -1.30 10.76 -5.82
C GLU A 53 -1.30 10.48 -7.33
N GLU A 54 -0.26 10.90 -8.04
CA GLU A 54 -0.14 10.71 -9.49
C GLU A 54 -0.15 9.22 -9.85
N ARG A 55 0.61 8.42 -9.11
CA ARG A 55 0.69 6.98 -9.34
C ARG A 55 -0.61 6.27 -8.98
N ILE A 56 -1.22 6.65 -7.86
CA ILE A 56 -2.50 6.07 -7.42
C ILE A 56 -3.58 6.33 -8.46
N LEU A 57 -3.67 7.56 -8.97
CA LEU A 57 -4.63 7.92 -10.02
C LEU A 57 -4.41 7.11 -11.30
N GLY A 58 -3.15 6.83 -11.66
CA GLY A 58 -2.83 5.95 -12.79
C GLY A 58 -3.39 4.53 -12.60
N PHE A 59 -3.23 3.95 -11.42
CA PHE A 59 -3.75 2.61 -11.12
C PHE A 59 -5.29 2.58 -11.04
N LEU A 60 -5.91 3.61 -10.44
CA LEU A 60 -7.37 3.73 -10.38
C LEU A 60 -8.00 3.81 -11.78
N LYS A 61 -7.40 4.58 -12.69
CA LYS A 61 -7.84 4.67 -14.09
C LYS A 61 -7.71 3.34 -14.85
N ASN A 62 -6.71 2.54 -14.49
CA ASN A 62 -6.47 1.23 -15.08
C ASN A 62 -7.31 0.10 -14.43
N GLY A 63 -8.19 0.42 -13.47
CA GLY A 63 -9.11 -0.53 -12.84
C GLY A 63 -8.53 -1.32 -11.67
N ALA A 64 -7.57 -0.74 -10.95
CA ALA A 64 -6.97 -1.32 -9.73
C ALA A 64 -7.79 -1.07 -8.45
#